data_AF-A0A848HU11-F1
#
_entry.id   AF-A0A848HU11-F1
#
_cell.length_a   1.000
_cell.length_b   1.000
_cell.length_c   1.000
_cell.angle_alpha   90.00
_cell.angle_beta   90.00
_cell.angle_gamma   90.00
#
_symmetry.space_group_name_H-M   'P 1'
#
loop_
_entity.id
_entity.type
_entity.pdbx_description
1 polymer ?
#
loop_
_entity_poly.entity_id
_entity_poly.type
_entity_poly.pdbx_seq_one_letter_code
_entity_poly.pdbx_strand_id
1 'polypeptide(L)'
;MSDALASQKQQSAVALAYQGGDAAPKVVAKGKGLLASEIIKRAGEAGVFVHESKELVALLMQIDLDRQIPPQLYRAIAELLAWLYHIESGKTSGDARPAPPDTARLIDTL
;
A
#
# COMPACT_ATOMS: atom_id res chain seq x y z
N MET A 1 -18.54 -21.15 8.78
CA MET A 1 -17.34 -21.32 7.91
C MET A 1 -17.53 -20.72 6.50
N SER A 2 -18.72 -20.23 6.13
CA SER A 2 -19.02 -19.71 4.79
C SER A 2 -18.52 -18.27 4.54
N ASP A 3 -18.47 -17.43 5.59
CA ASP A 3 -18.16 -16.00 5.46
C ASP A 3 -16.68 -15.72 5.19
N ALA A 4 -15.77 -16.46 5.84
CA ALA A 4 -14.33 -16.28 5.67
C ALA A 4 -13.86 -16.55 4.23
N LEU A 5 -14.47 -17.53 3.55
CA LEU A 5 -14.18 -17.84 2.15
C LEU A 5 -14.77 -16.79 1.19
N ALA A 6 -15.88 -16.14 1.57
CA ALA A 6 -16.50 -15.08 0.79
C ALA A 6 -15.68 -13.77 0.84
N SER A 7 -15.23 -13.36 2.03
CA SER A 7 -14.32 -12.20 2.18
C SER A 7 -12.99 -12.41 1.47
N GLN A 8 -12.44 -13.62 1.53
CA GLN A 8 -11.22 -13.97 0.79
C GLN A 8 -11.40 -13.80 -0.72
N LYS A 9 -12.58 -14.11 -1.30
CA LYS A 9 -12.86 -13.93 -2.74
C LYS A 9 -12.90 -12.47 -3.20
N GLN A 10 -13.16 -11.52 -2.31
CA GLN A 10 -13.28 -10.09 -2.67
C GLN A 10 -12.03 -9.27 -2.35
N GLN A 11 -11.10 -9.82 -1.56
CA GLN A 11 -9.88 -9.12 -1.20
C GLN A 11 -8.98 -8.89 -2.42
N SER A 12 -8.42 -7.69 -2.50
CA SER A 12 -7.42 -7.31 -3.50
C SER A 12 -6.17 -6.81 -2.79
N ALA A 13 -5.01 -7.03 -3.38
CA ALA A 13 -3.73 -6.55 -2.84
C ALA A 13 -2.83 -6.09 -3.97
N VAL A 14 -2.04 -5.06 -3.70
CA VAL A 14 -1.00 -4.53 -4.59
C VAL A 14 0.27 -4.33 -3.78
N ALA A 15 1.40 -4.76 -4.33
CA ALA A 15 2.73 -4.49 -3.79
C ALA A 15 3.43 -3.44 -4.65
N LEU A 16 4.02 -2.46 -3.98
CA LEU A 16 4.82 -1.40 -4.60
C LEU A 16 6.28 -1.58 -4.23
N ALA A 17 7.19 -1.30 -5.17
CA ALA A 17 8.62 -1.18 -4.91
C ALA A 17 9.12 0.17 -5.38
N TYR A 18 10.08 0.74 -4.65
CA TYR A 18 10.75 1.97 -5.02
C TYR A 18 12.25 1.73 -5.01
N GLN A 19 12.91 1.94 -6.14
CA GLN A 19 14.36 1.83 -6.25
C GLN A 19 14.97 3.23 -6.29
N GLY A 20 16.16 3.38 -5.69
CA GLY A 20 16.86 4.66 -5.68
C GLY A 20 17.15 5.13 -7.12
N GLY A 21 16.66 6.32 -7.47
CA GLY A 21 16.78 6.89 -8.81
C GLY A 21 15.50 6.84 -9.65
N ASP A 22 14.49 6.09 -9.22
CA ASP A 22 13.18 6.11 -9.87
C ASP A 22 12.40 7.39 -9.53
N ALA A 23 11.63 7.89 -10.49
CA ALA A 23 10.75 9.05 -10.27
C ALA A 23 9.53 8.71 -9.39
N ALA A 24 9.11 7.44 -9.36
CA ALA A 24 7.95 6.99 -8.60
C ALA A 24 7.98 5.47 -8.33
N PRO A 25 7.31 5.00 -7.26
CA PRO A 25 7.16 3.57 -6.99
C PRO A 25 6.47 2.81 -8.13
N LYS A 26 6.86 1.56 -8.29
CA LYS A 26 6.42 0.64 -9.34
C LYS A 26 5.54 -0.47 -8.78
N VAL A 27 4.49 -0.86 -9.50
CA VAL A 27 3.66 -2.02 -9.16
C VAL A 27 4.42 -3.30 -9.51
N VAL A 28 4.83 -4.05 -8.49
CA VAL A 28 5.63 -5.29 -8.65
C VAL A 28 4.83 -6.56 -8.41
N ALA A 29 3.69 -6.47 -7.74
CA ALA A 29 2.73 -7.55 -7.64
C ALA A 29 1.33 -6.99 -7.48
N LYS A 30 0.32 -7.69 -8.02
CA LYS A 30 -1.09 -7.39 -7.77
C LYS A 30 -1.92 -8.66 -7.89
N GLY A 31 -3.01 -8.75 -7.13
CA GLY A 31 -3.83 -9.94 -7.10
C GLY A 31 -5.19 -9.72 -6.47
N LYS A 32 -6.08 -10.67 -6.71
CA LYS A 32 -7.39 -10.79 -6.05
C LYS A 32 -7.50 -12.18 -5.44
N GLY A 33 -8.42 -12.35 -4.50
CA GLY A 33 -8.70 -13.68 -3.98
C GLY A 33 -7.50 -14.27 -3.25
N LEU A 34 -7.25 -15.55 -3.53
CA LEU A 34 -6.10 -16.30 -3.01
C LEU A 34 -4.76 -15.63 -3.31
N LEU A 35 -4.60 -15.02 -4.50
CA LEU A 35 -3.35 -14.35 -4.85
C LEU A 35 -3.11 -13.11 -3.98
N ALA A 36 -4.17 -12.36 -3.65
CA ALA A 36 -4.06 -11.22 -2.74
C ALA A 36 -3.61 -11.67 -1.34
N SER A 37 -4.19 -12.77 -0.85
CA SER A 37 -3.84 -13.36 0.44
C SER A 37 -2.39 -13.83 0.48
N GLU A 38 -1.91 -14.46 -0.59
CA GLU A 38 -0.51 -14.88 -0.72
C GLU A 38 0.45 -13.69 -0.78
N ILE A 39 0.08 -12.59 -1.46
CA ILE A 39 0.89 -11.36 -1.48
C ILE A 39 1.03 -10.81 -0.05
N ILE A 40 -0.08 -10.68 0.68
CA ILE A 40 -0.10 -10.12 2.04
C ILE A 40 0.68 -11.02 3.00
N LYS A 41 0.48 -12.34 2.90
CA LYS A 41 1.21 -13.32 3.71
C LYS A 41 2.72 -13.19 3.50
N ARG A 42 3.18 -13.17 2.25
CA ARG A 42 4.61 -13.02 1.91
C ARG A 42 5.18 -11.68 2.35
N ALA A 43 4.39 -10.61 2.24
CA ALA A 43 4.79 -9.30 2.75
C ALA A 43 5.04 -9.37 4.27
N GLY A 44 4.13 -9.98 5.03
CA GLY A 44 4.28 -10.19 6.47
C GLY A 44 5.51 -11.04 6.83
N GLU A 45 5.73 -12.15 6.11
CA GLU A 45 6.91 -13.01 6.30
C GLU A 45 8.24 -12.28 6.01
N ALA A 46 8.23 -11.34 5.06
CA ALA A 46 9.40 -10.54 4.69
C ALA A 46 9.57 -9.26 5.54
N GLY A 47 8.68 -9.00 6.51
CA GLY A 47 8.69 -7.77 7.31
C GLY A 47 8.34 -6.51 6.51
N VAL A 48 7.68 -6.67 5.36
CA VAL A 48 7.19 -5.55 4.54
C VAL A 48 5.90 -5.00 5.14
N PHE A 49 5.84 -3.69 5.29
CA PHE A 49 4.66 -3.00 5.82
C PHE A 49 3.41 -3.24 4.94
N VAL A 50 2.28 -3.53 5.58
CA VAL A 50 0.98 -3.74 4.93
C VAL A 50 0.00 -2.68 5.42
N HIS A 51 -0.55 -1.90 4.47
CA HIS A 51 -1.58 -0.91 4.71
C HIS A 51 -2.91 -1.36 4.10
N GLU A 52 -3.99 -1.27 4.86
CA GLU A 52 -5.34 -1.57 4.38
C GLU A 52 -6.05 -0.27 3.98
N SER A 53 -6.34 -0.12 2.69
CA SER A 53 -7.13 0.98 2.13
C SER A 53 -7.85 0.50 0.88
N LYS A 54 -9.19 0.47 0.93
CA LYS A 54 -10.00 -0.06 -0.17
C LYS A 54 -9.90 0.82 -1.41
N GLU A 55 -9.92 2.13 -1.20
CA GLU A 55 -9.89 3.17 -2.22
C GLU A 55 -8.55 3.16 -2.95
N LEU A 56 -7.43 3.17 -2.19
CA LEU A 56 -6.10 3.15 -2.78
C LEU A 56 -5.83 1.84 -3.54
N VAL A 57 -6.25 0.70 -2.99
CA VAL A 57 -6.12 -0.60 -3.68
C VAL A 57 -6.93 -0.59 -4.98
N ALA A 58 -8.16 -0.06 -4.99
CA ALA A 58 -8.98 0.01 -6.20
C ALA A 58 -8.32 0.83 -7.33
N LEU A 59 -7.62 1.91 -6.99
CA LEU A 59 -6.86 2.72 -7.96
C LEU A 59 -5.60 2.00 -8.43
N LEU A 60 -4.82 1.47 -7.49
CA LEU A 60 -3.57 0.77 -7.81
C LEU A 60 -3.80 -0.50 -8.65
N MET A 61 -4.94 -1.16 -8.48
CA MET A 61 -5.32 -2.32 -9.29
C MET A 61 -5.52 -2.00 -10.78
N GLN A 62 -5.78 -0.74 -11.13
CA GLN A 62 -5.93 -0.28 -12.52
C GLN A 62 -4.59 -0.07 -13.22
N ILE A 63 -3.48 0.01 -12.46
CA ILE A 63 -2.14 0.22 -13.00
C ILE A 63 -1.56 -1.12 -13.43
N ASP A 64 -0.98 -1.17 -14.62
CA ASP A 64 -0.36 -2.39 -15.13
C ASP A 64 0.81 -2.87 -14.27
N LEU A 65 1.00 -4.18 -14.25
CA LEU A 65 2.19 -4.76 -13.64
C LEU A 65 3.43 -4.17 -14.31
N ASP A 66 4.47 -3.94 -13.53
CA ASP A 66 5.70 -3.33 -13.96
C ASP A 66 5.59 -1.87 -14.46
N ARG A 67 4.52 -1.16 -14.12
CA ARG A 67 4.40 0.29 -14.35
C ARG A 67 4.60 1.08 -13.07
N GLN A 68 5.17 2.27 -13.23
CA GLN A 68 5.20 3.28 -12.18
C GLN A 68 3.79 3.78 -11.89
N ILE A 69 3.54 4.16 -10.63
CA ILE A 69 2.30 4.82 -10.28
C ILE A 69 2.16 6.12 -11.09
N PRO A 70 0.93 6.57 -11.39
CA PRO A 70 0.74 7.81 -12.13
C PRO A 70 0.84 9.03 -11.20
N PRO A 71 1.16 10.24 -11.72
CA PRO A 71 1.42 11.44 -10.92
C PRO A 71 0.33 11.80 -9.92
N GLN A 72 -0.95 11.56 -10.26
CA GLN A 72 -2.06 11.82 -9.35
C GLN A 72 -1.93 11.05 -8.02
N LEU A 73 -1.32 9.86 -8.01
CA LEU A 73 -1.15 9.08 -6.78
C LEU A 73 0.13 9.42 -5.99
N TYR A 74 0.99 10.30 -6.52
CA TYR A 74 2.29 10.57 -5.91
C TYR A 74 2.14 11.12 -4.50
N ARG A 75 1.22 12.06 -4.29
CA ARG A 75 1.01 12.68 -2.99
C ARG A 75 0.57 11.65 -1.93
N ALA A 76 -0.47 10.88 -2.22
CA ALA A 76 -0.97 9.86 -1.30
C ALA A 76 0.11 8.83 -0.93
N ILE A 77 0.89 8.38 -1.92
CA ILE A 77 1.96 7.41 -1.68
C ILE A 77 3.15 8.04 -0.93
N ALA A 78 3.53 9.27 -1.24
CA ALA A 78 4.58 9.98 -0.53
C ALA A 78 4.23 10.20 0.96
N GLU A 79 2.99 10.60 1.24
CA GLU A 79 2.51 10.76 2.62
C GLU A 79 2.49 9.42 3.39
N LEU A 80 2.09 8.32 2.73
CA LEU A 80 2.15 6.97 3.31
C LEU A 80 3.58 6.54 3.64
N LEU A 81 4.52 6.74 2.72
CA LEU A 81 5.93 6.40 2.91
C LEU A 81 6.59 7.28 4.00
N ALA A 82 6.28 8.58 4.03
CA ALA A 82 6.78 9.49 5.05
C ALA A 82 6.30 9.07 6.45
N TRP A 83 5.03 8.69 6.57
CA TRP A 83 4.48 8.19 7.82
C TRP A 83 5.12 6.86 8.24
N LEU A 84 5.32 5.93 7.30
CA LEU A 84 6.02 4.67 7.56
C LEU A 84 7.44 4.92 8.08
N TYR A 85 8.19 5.79 7.41
CA TYR A 85 9.54 6.17 7.82
C TYR A 85 9.56 6.79 9.22
N HIS A 86 8.56 7.61 9.57
CA HIS A 86 8.45 8.19 10.91
C HIS A 86 8.22 7.12 11.99
N ILE A 87 7.41 6.10 11.72
CA ILE A 87 7.19 5.00 12.68
C ILE A 87 8.46 4.18 12.86
N GLU A 88 9.16 3.88 11.77
CA GLU A 88 10.43 3.15 11.82
C GLU A 88 11.53 3.96 12.54
N SER A 89 11.57 5.27 12.31
CA SER A 89 12.52 6.22 12.91
C SER A 89 12.17 6.62 14.34
N GLY A 90 10.95 6.34 14.79
CA GLY A 90 10.43 6.59 16.15
C GLY A 90 11.14 5.84 17.27
N LYS A 91 12.29 5.22 17.00
CA LYS A 91 13.24 4.70 17.98
C LYS A 91 14.20 5.76 18.54
N THR A 92 14.07 7.07 18.27
CA THR A 92 15.07 8.05 18.77
C THR A 92 14.58 9.41 19.29
N SER A 93 13.32 9.85 19.17
CA SER A 93 12.94 11.14 19.79
C SER A 93 11.48 11.18 20.18
N GLY A 94 11.18 11.61 21.40
CA GLY A 94 9.87 11.60 22.04
C GLY A 94 8.86 12.60 21.47
N ASP A 95 8.62 12.54 20.16
CA ASP A 95 7.50 13.22 19.51
C ASP A 95 6.29 12.27 19.41
N ALA A 96 5.09 12.84 19.44
CA ALA A 96 3.85 12.08 19.34
C ALA A 96 3.80 11.33 18.00
N ARG A 97 3.52 10.02 18.05
CA ARG A 97 3.37 9.21 16.82
C ARG A 97 2.37 9.90 15.88
N PRO A 98 2.76 10.24 14.63
CA PRO A 98 1.83 10.84 13.69
C PRO A 98 0.72 9.84 13.39
N ALA A 99 -0.51 10.35 13.29
CA ALA A 99 -1.63 9.54 12.84
C ALA A 99 -1.38 9.04 11.40
N PRO A 100 -1.82 7.82 11.03
CA PRO A 100 -1.74 7.35 9.65
C PRO A 100 -2.39 8.36 8.70
N PRO A 101 -1.82 8.57 7.51
CA PRO A 101 -2.40 9.47 6.54
C PRO A 101 -3.78 8.98 6.12
N ASP A 102 -4.72 9.91 6.01
CA ASP A 102 -6.04 9.66 5.44
C ASP A 102 -5.91 9.58 3.92
N THR A 103 -5.51 8.41 3.44
CA THR A 103 -5.28 8.17 2.01
C THR A 103 -6.55 8.36 1.20
N ALA A 104 -7.73 8.11 1.77
CA ALA A 104 -9.02 8.29 1.10
C ALA A 104 -9.29 9.78 0.80
N ARG A 105 -9.10 10.66 1.77
CA ARG A 105 -9.28 12.10 1.57
C ARG A 105 -8.33 12.70 0.52
N LEU A 106 -7.09 12.21 0.47
CA LEU A 106 -6.11 12.70 -0.50
C LEU A 106 -6.50 12.31 -1.93
N ILE A 107 -7.04 11.10 -2.09
CA ILE A 107 -7.52 10.59 -3.37
C ILE A 107 -8.72 11.40 -3.89
N ASP A 108 -9.65 11.78 -3.02
CA ASP A 108 -10.87 12.53 -3.41
C ASP A 108 -10.57 13.95 -3.93
N THR A 109 -9.35 14.45 -3.72
CA THR A 109 -8.90 15.77 -4.20
C THR A 109 -8.12 15.73 -5.51
N LEU A 110 -8.02 14.55 -6.15
CA LEU A 110 -7.35 14.32 -7.44
C LEU A 110 -8.33 14.45 -8.62
#